data_AF-A0A2H9PFR7-F1
#
_entry.id   AF-A0A2H9PFR7-F1
#
_cell.length_a   1.000
_cell.length_b   1.000
_cell.length_c   1.000
_cell.angle_alpha   90.00
_cell.angle_beta   90.00
_cell.angle_gamma   90.00
#
_symmetry.space_group_name_H-M   'P 1'
#
loop_
_entity.id
_entity.type
_entity.pdbx_description
1 polymer ?
#
loop_
_entity_poly.entity_id
_entity_poly.type
_entity_poly.pdbx_seq_one_letter_code
_entity_poly.pdbx_strand_id
1 'polypeptide(L)'
;EDVNTHHDMTDKSAEENIFSIKPETLKDLLIKKHDKFLENYRKELTGIKEKKGREFVLKKIVEILPDKTDLLEYWSKNLEENLNKINDDALAQEIREKIIEYRKEKQDAEIEFSTKSGELDEIEKEINKDRVENSEEWLARKIESHEKSLNFWKNYKTEGEKKAEEKKKKEMEKKAAEDVKKKEMEKKAEEIKKKEMEKKAAEEKRVKHKKAKKEKIGNK
;
A
#
# COMPACT_ATOMS: atom_id res chain seq x y z
N GLU A 1 -19.38 -37.72 -42.02
CA GLU A 1 -18.07 -37.33 -41.47
C GLU A 1 -17.82 -35.91 -41.93
N ASP A 2 -17.79 -34.94 -41.02
CA ASP A 2 -17.30 -33.60 -41.35
C ASP A 2 -16.42 -33.11 -40.20
N VAL A 3 -15.18 -32.80 -40.59
CA VAL A 3 -14.03 -32.53 -39.75
C VAL A 3 -14.15 -31.09 -39.24
N ASN A 4 -14.34 -30.95 -37.93
CA ASN A 4 -14.33 -29.66 -37.25
C ASN A 4 -12.87 -29.16 -37.17
N THR A 5 -12.46 -28.35 -38.15
CA THR A 5 -11.20 -27.63 -38.13
C THR A 5 -11.28 -26.50 -37.11
N HIS A 6 -10.81 -26.78 -35.89
CA HIS A 6 -10.43 -25.74 -34.94
C HIS A 6 -9.36 -24.85 -35.60
N HIS A 7 -9.75 -23.64 -35.98
CA HIS A 7 -8.82 -22.62 -36.42
C HIS A 7 -8.07 -22.12 -35.18
N ASP A 8 -6.92 -22.73 -34.94
CA ASP A 8 -5.95 -22.32 -33.92
C ASP A 8 -5.36 -20.97 -34.37
N MET A 9 -6.03 -19.88 -33.99
CA MET A 9 -5.51 -18.52 -34.15
C MET A 9 -4.54 -18.21 -33.00
N THR A 10 -3.49 -19.02 -32.85
CA THR A 10 -2.26 -18.54 -32.21
C THR A 10 -1.63 -17.55 -33.18
N ASP A 11 -1.86 -16.27 -32.89
CA ASP A 11 -1.37 -15.11 -33.61
C ASP A 11 0.17 -15.08 -33.55
N LYS A 12 0.84 -15.81 -34.44
CA LYS A 12 2.32 -15.93 -34.51
C LYS A 12 3.03 -14.57 -34.58
N SER A 13 2.33 -13.56 -35.10
CA SER A 13 2.74 -12.15 -35.13
C SER A 13 2.97 -11.55 -33.72
N ALA A 14 2.15 -11.93 -32.73
CA ALA A 14 2.31 -11.46 -31.36
C ALA A 14 3.50 -12.12 -30.65
N GLU A 15 3.80 -13.39 -30.96
CA GLU A 15 4.96 -14.10 -30.42
C GLU A 15 6.27 -13.53 -30.96
N GLU A 16 6.38 -13.26 -32.27
CA GLU A 16 7.57 -12.66 -32.90
C GLU A 16 7.89 -11.25 -32.36
N ASN A 17 6.87 -10.53 -31.90
CA ASN A 17 7.02 -9.17 -31.37
C ASN A 17 7.56 -9.15 -29.92
N ILE A 18 7.22 -10.14 -29.09
CA ILE A 18 7.66 -10.18 -27.68
C ILE A 18 9.16 -10.50 -27.57
N PHE A 19 9.69 -11.37 -28.45
CA PHE A 19 11.12 -11.69 -28.49
C PHE A 19 11.99 -10.56 -29.05
N SER A 20 11.39 -9.57 -29.71
CA SER A 20 12.07 -8.38 -30.24
C SER A 20 12.18 -7.22 -29.23
N ILE A 21 11.45 -7.30 -28.10
CA ILE A 21 11.45 -6.26 -27.06
C ILE A 21 12.68 -6.42 -26.17
N LYS A 22 13.35 -5.29 -25.87
CA LYS A 22 14.47 -5.29 -24.92
C LYS A 22 14.02 -5.83 -23.56
N PRO A 23 14.80 -6.72 -22.91
CA PRO A 23 14.42 -7.33 -21.63
C PRO A 23 14.01 -6.32 -20.55
N GLU A 24 14.66 -5.16 -20.50
CA GLU A 24 14.32 -4.07 -19.57
C GLU A 24 12.94 -3.47 -19.86
N THR A 25 12.61 -3.22 -21.13
CA THR A 25 11.30 -2.71 -21.54
C THR A 25 10.19 -3.73 -21.28
N LEU A 26 10.48 -5.02 -21.49
CA LEU A 26 9.53 -6.09 -21.19
C LEU A 26 9.24 -6.17 -19.68
N LYS A 27 10.28 -6.11 -18.84
CA LYS A 27 10.16 -6.06 -17.38
C LYS A 27 9.28 -4.89 -16.93
N ASP A 28 9.55 -3.68 -17.41
CA ASP A 28 8.77 -2.49 -17.05
C ASP A 28 7.30 -2.61 -17.50
N LEU A 29 7.05 -3.17 -18.69
CA LEU A 29 5.70 -3.41 -19.19
C LEU A 29 4.94 -4.41 -18.32
N LEU A 30 5.59 -5.49 -17.90
CA LEU A 30 4.99 -6.52 -17.04
C LEU A 30 4.68 -5.96 -15.65
N ILE A 31 5.58 -5.16 -15.07
CA ILE A 31 5.34 -4.44 -13.81
C ILE A 31 4.08 -3.57 -13.93
N LYS A 32 4.01 -2.72 -14.96
CA LYS A 32 2.84 -1.84 -15.20
C LYS A 32 1.55 -2.62 -15.38
N LYS A 33 1.59 -3.75 -16.11
CA LYS A 33 0.41 -4.61 -16.28
C LYS A 33 -0.06 -5.20 -14.95
N HIS A 34 0.87 -5.74 -14.14
CA HIS A 34 0.52 -6.29 -12.84
C HIS A 34 -0.02 -5.23 -11.87
N ASP A 35 0.58 -4.04 -11.82
CA ASP A 35 0.06 -2.92 -11.01
C ASP A 35 -1.38 -2.57 -11.41
N LYS A 36 -1.67 -2.46 -12.72
CA LYS A 36 -3.02 -2.17 -13.22
C LYS A 36 -4.04 -3.27 -12.88
N PHE A 37 -3.65 -4.54 -13.00
CA PHE A 37 -4.53 -5.64 -12.60
C PHE A 37 -4.84 -5.62 -11.10
N LEU A 38 -3.83 -5.36 -10.26
CA LEU A 38 -4.01 -5.27 -8.82
C LEU A 38 -4.96 -4.14 -8.41
N GLU A 39 -4.82 -2.97 -9.04
CA GLU A 39 -5.72 -1.84 -8.81
C GLU A 39 -7.18 -2.21 -9.12
N ASN A 40 -7.44 -2.82 -10.27
CA ASN A 40 -8.77 -3.25 -10.67
C ASN A 40 -9.35 -4.30 -9.70
N TYR A 41 -8.60 -5.36 -9.41
CA TYR A 41 -9.09 -6.44 -8.53
C TYR A 41 -9.34 -5.96 -7.10
N ARG A 42 -8.49 -5.08 -6.57
CA ARG A 42 -8.70 -4.50 -5.23
C ARG A 42 -9.93 -3.61 -5.19
N LYS A 43 -10.16 -2.80 -6.23
CA LYS A 43 -11.35 -1.96 -6.35
C LYS A 43 -12.63 -2.80 -6.39
N GLU A 44 -12.63 -3.86 -7.20
CA GLU A 44 -13.74 -4.79 -7.30
C GLU A 44 -14.02 -5.49 -5.96
N LEU A 45 -12.98 -6.05 -5.32
CA LEU A 45 -13.10 -6.71 -4.02
C LEU A 45 -13.63 -5.77 -2.93
N THR A 46 -13.20 -4.51 -2.95
CA THR A 46 -13.69 -3.49 -2.01
C THR A 46 -15.17 -3.20 -2.25
N GLY A 47 -15.58 -3.05 -3.51
CA GLY A 47 -16.98 -2.84 -3.86
C GLY A 47 -17.90 -3.98 -3.38
N ILE A 48 -17.46 -5.25 -3.51
CA ILE A 48 -18.23 -6.39 -3.01
C ILE A 48 -18.36 -6.34 -1.48
N LYS A 49 -17.27 -6.05 -0.76
CA LYS A 49 -17.30 -5.92 0.71
C LYS A 49 -18.21 -4.81 1.18
N GLU A 50 -18.20 -3.66 0.50
CA GLU A 50 -19.08 -2.53 0.80
C GLU A 50 -20.56 -2.92 0.62
N LYS A 51 -20.91 -3.61 -0.48
CA LYS A 51 -22.28 -4.11 -0.72
C LYS A 51 -22.73 -5.05 0.41
N LYS A 52 -21.91 -6.02 0.78
CA LYS A 52 -22.21 -6.95 1.90
C LYS A 52 -22.33 -6.23 3.25
N GLY A 53 -21.49 -5.22 3.49
CA GLY A 53 -21.58 -4.39 4.68
C GLY A 53 -22.90 -3.63 4.77
N ARG A 54 -23.35 -3.06 3.65
CA ARG A 54 -24.67 -2.39 3.55
C ARG A 54 -25.82 -3.36 3.74
N GLU A 55 -25.77 -4.52 3.10
CA GLU A 55 -26.76 -5.61 3.28
C GLU A 55 -26.92 -5.98 4.75
N PHE A 56 -25.81 -6.16 5.48
CA PHE A 56 -25.83 -6.51 6.90
C PHE A 56 -26.52 -5.43 7.76
N VAL A 57 -26.19 -4.16 7.54
CA VAL A 57 -26.80 -3.05 8.27
C VAL A 57 -28.30 -2.94 7.96
N LEU A 58 -28.68 -3.04 6.69
CA LEU A 58 -30.08 -2.98 6.27
C LEU A 58 -30.90 -4.13 6.87
N LYS A 59 -30.36 -5.35 6.90
CA LYS A 59 -30.99 -6.49 7.60
C LYS A 59 -31.32 -6.17 9.04
N LYS A 60 -30.39 -5.55 9.77
CA LYS A 60 -30.60 -5.18 11.18
C LYS A 60 -31.67 -4.09 11.34
N ILE A 61 -31.72 -3.12 10.44
CA ILE A 61 -32.75 -2.08 10.46
C ILE A 61 -34.13 -2.69 10.19
N VAL A 62 -34.25 -3.50 9.14
CA VAL A 62 -35.50 -4.19 8.76
C VAL A 62 -35.97 -5.14 9.86
N GLU A 63 -35.06 -5.75 10.62
CA GLU A 63 -35.38 -6.62 11.77
C GLU A 63 -35.97 -5.83 12.96
N ILE A 64 -35.51 -4.60 13.22
CA ILE A 64 -35.89 -3.82 14.42
C ILE A 64 -37.12 -2.93 14.20
N LEU A 65 -37.34 -2.44 12.98
CA LEU A 65 -38.45 -1.51 12.69
C LEU A 65 -39.84 -2.08 13.03
N PRO A 66 -40.16 -3.38 12.79
CA PRO A 66 -41.41 -3.98 13.23
C PRO A 66 -41.62 -3.90 14.75
N ASP A 67 -40.60 -4.23 15.55
CA ASP A 67 -40.67 -4.15 17.02
C ASP A 67 -40.95 -2.71 17.49
N LYS A 68 -40.35 -1.72 16.81
CA LYS A 68 -40.63 -0.29 17.06
C LYS A 68 -42.08 0.05 16.76
N THR A 69 -42.63 -0.40 15.63
CA THR A 69 -44.02 -0.13 15.26
C THR A 69 -45.01 -0.77 16.23
N ASP A 70 -44.73 -1.98 16.72
CA ASP A 70 -45.55 -2.67 17.72
C ASP A 70 -45.54 -1.93 19.06
N LEU A 71 -44.38 -1.41 19.49
CA LEU A 71 -44.26 -0.66 20.74
C LEU A 71 -45.03 0.67 20.70
N LEU A 72 -44.94 1.40 19.58
CA LEU A 72 -45.69 2.65 19.37
C LEU A 72 -47.20 2.40 19.34
N GLU A 73 -47.64 1.30 18.74
CA GLU A 73 -49.04 0.90 18.75
C GLU A 73 -49.52 0.54 20.16
N TYR A 74 -48.73 -0.23 20.90
CA TYR A 74 -49.03 -0.59 22.29
C TYR A 74 -49.18 0.65 23.19
N TRP A 75 -48.23 1.59 23.14
CA TRP A 75 -48.30 2.81 23.94
C TRP A 75 -49.45 3.73 23.52
N SER A 76 -49.75 3.83 22.22
CA SER A 76 -50.90 4.59 21.73
C SER A 76 -52.21 4.04 22.29
N LYS A 77 -52.42 2.72 22.23
CA LYS A 77 -53.62 2.07 22.77
C LYS A 77 -53.74 2.26 24.29
N ASN A 78 -52.64 2.12 25.02
CA ASN A 78 -52.64 2.33 26.46
C ASN A 78 -52.99 3.79 26.84
N LEU A 79 -52.51 4.78 26.07
CA LEU A 79 -52.89 6.18 26.27
C LEU A 79 -54.37 6.45 25.94
N GLU A 80 -54.91 5.83 24.89
CA GLU A 80 -56.33 5.93 24.55
C GLU A 80 -57.25 5.38 25.65
N GLU A 81 -56.87 4.25 26.27
CA GLU A 81 -57.61 3.69 27.41
C GLU A 81 -57.59 4.60 28.64
N ASN A 82 -56.47 5.30 28.88
CA ASN A 82 -56.33 6.24 29.99
C ASN A 82 -57.09 7.55 29.72
N LEU A 83 -57.13 8.02 28.48
CA LEU A 83 -57.86 9.21 28.08
C LEU A 83 -59.35 9.12 28.44
N ASN A 84 -59.95 7.94 28.33
CA ASN A 84 -61.35 7.69 28.68
C ASN A 84 -61.65 7.81 30.19
N LYS A 85 -60.62 7.89 31.04
CA LYS A 85 -60.73 7.94 32.51
C LYS A 85 -60.36 9.30 33.08
N ILE A 86 -59.95 10.27 32.25
CA ILE A 86 -59.44 11.57 32.68
C ILE A 86 -60.55 12.62 32.61
N ASN A 87 -60.72 13.35 33.71
CA ASN A 87 -61.69 14.45 33.82
C ASN A 87 -61.05 15.84 33.64
N ASP A 88 -59.71 15.92 33.59
CA ASP A 88 -58.98 17.17 33.37
C ASP A 88 -58.78 17.38 31.85
N ASP A 89 -59.41 18.42 31.31
CA ASP A 89 -59.37 18.74 29.89
C ASP A 89 -57.97 19.09 29.38
N ALA A 90 -57.11 19.71 30.22
CA ALA A 90 -55.76 20.08 29.81
C ALA A 90 -54.87 18.83 29.69
N LEU A 91 -54.94 17.94 30.68
CA LEU A 91 -54.21 16.65 30.63
C LEU A 91 -54.75 15.74 29.52
N ALA A 92 -56.07 15.72 29.31
CA ALA A 92 -56.69 14.99 28.22
C ALA A 92 -56.20 15.49 26.85
N GLN A 93 -56.00 16.80 26.69
CA GLN A 93 -55.46 17.37 25.46
C GLN A 93 -54.00 16.98 25.22
N GLU A 94 -53.15 17.01 26.25
CA GLU A 94 -51.75 16.57 26.16
C GLU A 94 -51.63 15.09 25.74
N ILE A 95 -52.48 14.23 26.30
CA ILE A 95 -52.52 12.81 25.93
C ILE A 95 -52.97 12.62 24.48
N ARG A 96 -53.96 13.39 24.00
CA ARG A 96 -54.38 13.35 22.59
C ARG A 96 -53.23 13.74 21.66
N GLU A 97 -52.48 14.77 22.00
CA GLU A 97 -51.30 15.19 21.24
C GLU A 97 -50.24 14.09 21.21
N LYS A 98 -49.99 13.43 22.34
CA LYS A 98 -49.05 12.31 22.41
C LYS A 98 -49.47 11.10 21.58
N ILE A 99 -50.77 10.75 21.58
CA ILE A 99 -51.32 9.70 20.72
C ILE A 99 -51.11 10.04 19.23
N ILE A 100 -51.36 11.29 18.84
CA ILE A 100 -51.14 11.76 17.47
C ILE A 100 -49.66 11.63 17.10
N GLU A 101 -48.76 12.03 18.00
CA GLU A 101 -47.31 11.91 17.81
C GLU A 101 -46.89 10.45 17.61
N TYR A 102 -47.31 9.53 18.48
CA TYR A 102 -46.97 8.10 18.35
C TYR A 102 -47.54 7.47 17.09
N ARG A 103 -48.77 7.81 16.69
CA ARG A 103 -49.36 7.33 15.43
C ARG A 103 -48.58 7.83 14.22
N LYS A 104 -48.14 9.09 14.23
CA LYS A 104 -47.30 9.64 13.16
C LYS A 104 -45.93 8.96 13.11
N GLU A 105 -45.27 8.80 14.26
CA GLU A 105 -43.98 8.11 14.33
C GLU A 105 -44.09 6.65 13.86
N LYS A 106 -45.23 5.98 14.16
CA LYS A 106 -45.50 4.64 13.66
C LYS A 106 -45.59 4.62 12.13
N GLN A 107 -46.36 5.53 11.54
CA GLN A 107 -46.48 5.66 10.09
C GLN A 107 -45.13 5.94 9.43
N ASP A 108 -44.33 6.84 10.02
CA ASP A 108 -42.98 7.14 9.53
C ASP A 108 -42.07 5.89 9.58
N ALA A 109 -42.15 5.09 10.66
CA ALA A 109 -41.40 3.84 10.79
C ALA A 109 -41.88 2.74 9.82
N GLU A 110 -43.19 2.66 9.53
CA GLU A 110 -43.75 1.75 8.51
C GLU A 110 -43.27 2.12 7.09
N ILE A 111 -43.23 3.42 6.77
CA ILE A 111 -42.67 3.92 5.51
C ILE A 111 -41.18 3.61 5.43
N GLU A 112 -40.43 3.84 6.51
CA GLU A 112 -39.01 3.50 6.58
C GLU A 112 -38.79 2.00 6.36
N PHE A 113 -39.59 1.15 7.01
CA PHE A 113 -39.51 -0.31 6.85
C PHE A 113 -39.73 -0.71 5.40
N SER A 114 -40.79 -0.24 4.75
CA SER A 114 -41.06 -0.55 3.35
C SER A 114 -39.92 -0.08 2.44
N THR A 115 -39.37 1.10 2.71
CA THR A 115 -38.25 1.65 1.94
C THR A 115 -36.99 0.78 2.11
N LYS A 116 -36.62 0.47 3.35
CA LYS A 116 -35.42 -0.29 3.69
C LYS A 116 -35.49 -1.75 3.28
N SER A 117 -36.68 -2.35 3.35
CA SER A 117 -36.92 -3.68 2.80
C SER A 117 -36.72 -3.71 1.28
N GLY A 118 -37.21 -2.70 0.55
CA GLY A 118 -36.99 -2.58 -0.89
C GLY A 118 -35.51 -2.40 -1.25
N GLU A 119 -34.80 -1.50 -0.55
CA GLU A 119 -33.35 -1.32 -0.70
C GLU A 119 -32.58 -2.63 -0.44
N LEU A 120 -32.98 -3.40 0.57
CA LEU A 120 -32.38 -4.69 0.91
C LEU A 120 -32.57 -5.71 -0.22
N ASP A 121 -33.79 -5.84 -0.74
CA ASP A 121 -34.10 -6.76 -1.84
C ASP A 121 -33.27 -6.47 -3.10
N GLU A 122 -33.08 -5.18 -3.43
CA GLU A 122 -32.24 -4.75 -4.55
C GLU A 122 -30.78 -5.15 -4.36
N ILE A 123 -30.23 -4.88 -3.18
CA ILE A 123 -28.83 -5.24 -2.83
C ILE A 123 -28.65 -6.76 -2.83
N GLU A 124 -29.60 -7.53 -2.29
CA GLU A 124 -29.54 -8.99 -2.31
C GLU A 124 -29.57 -9.54 -3.74
N LYS A 125 -30.38 -8.95 -4.63
CA LYS A 125 -30.39 -9.33 -6.06
C LYS A 125 -29.07 -9.00 -6.75
N GLU A 126 -28.49 -7.83 -6.47
CA GLU A 126 -27.17 -7.49 -7.02
C GLU A 126 -26.09 -8.46 -6.52
N ILE A 127 -26.05 -8.75 -5.22
CA ILE A 127 -25.09 -9.68 -4.64
C ILE A 127 -25.29 -11.09 -5.21
N ASN A 128 -26.53 -11.55 -5.39
CA ASN A 128 -26.82 -12.85 -5.99
C ASN A 128 -26.50 -12.92 -7.48
N LYS A 129 -26.63 -11.81 -8.22
CA LYS A 129 -26.18 -11.72 -9.61
C LYS A 129 -24.65 -11.73 -9.69
N ASP A 130 -23.98 -11.10 -8.72
CA ASP A 130 -22.53 -11.07 -8.57
C ASP A 130 -21.98 -12.37 -7.92
N ARG A 131 -22.86 -13.27 -7.41
CA ARG A 131 -22.53 -14.65 -7.00
C ARG A 131 -22.27 -15.50 -8.25
N VAL A 132 -21.15 -15.24 -8.90
CA VAL A 132 -20.25 -16.35 -9.18
C VAL A 132 -19.80 -16.80 -7.79
N GLU A 133 -20.35 -17.90 -7.27
CA GLU A 133 -19.89 -18.48 -6.00
C GLU A 133 -18.36 -18.51 -5.99
N ASN A 134 -17.75 -17.97 -4.92
CA ASN A 134 -16.31 -17.72 -4.80
C ASN A 134 -15.69 -16.51 -5.51
N SER A 135 -16.45 -15.51 -5.99
CA SER A 135 -15.88 -14.29 -6.60
C SER A 135 -14.90 -13.54 -5.68
N GLU A 136 -15.22 -13.37 -4.39
CA GLU A 136 -14.30 -12.74 -3.41
C GLU A 136 -13.03 -13.56 -3.17
N GLU A 137 -13.15 -14.87 -2.95
CA GLU A 137 -12.00 -15.74 -2.76
C GLU A 137 -11.14 -15.79 -4.04
N TRP A 138 -11.79 -15.80 -5.20
CA TRP A 138 -11.12 -15.77 -6.49
C TRP A 138 -10.35 -14.46 -6.68
N LEU A 139 -10.97 -13.31 -6.40
CA LEU A 139 -10.32 -12.00 -6.43
C LEU A 139 -9.13 -11.94 -5.46
N ALA A 140 -9.31 -12.44 -4.22
CA ALA A 140 -8.23 -12.51 -3.24
C ALA A 140 -7.05 -13.36 -3.72
N ARG A 141 -7.31 -14.55 -4.28
CA ARG A 141 -6.28 -15.41 -4.89
C ARG A 141 -5.59 -14.73 -6.08
N LYS A 142 -6.33 -13.99 -6.90
CA LYS A 142 -5.76 -13.23 -8.03
C LYS A 142 -4.88 -12.08 -7.56
N ILE A 143 -5.30 -11.33 -6.55
CA ILE A 143 -4.48 -10.28 -5.93
C ILE A 143 -3.17 -10.88 -5.42
N GLU A 144 -3.23 -11.94 -4.61
CA GLU A 144 -2.03 -12.61 -4.08
C GLU A 144 -1.09 -13.08 -5.20
N SER A 145 -1.64 -13.72 -6.23
CA SER A 145 -0.86 -14.17 -7.39
C SER A 145 -0.17 -13.03 -8.12
N HIS A 146 -0.87 -11.91 -8.33
CA HIS A 146 -0.31 -10.75 -9.02
C HIS A 146 0.70 -9.98 -8.16
N GLU A 147 0.53 -9.94 -6.84
CA GLU A 147 1.53 -9.38 -5.92
C GLU A 147 2.83 -10.18 -5.94
N LYS A 148 2.74 -11.52 -5.93
CA LYS A 148 3.90 -12.41 -6.06
C LYS A 148 4.64 -12.17 -7.38
N SER A 149 3.90 -12.11 -8.49
CA SER A 149 4.48 -11.83 -9.82
C SER A 149 5.11 -10.44 -9.89
N LEU A 150 4.44 -9.42 -9.37
CA LEU A 150 4.95 -8.06 -9.33
C LEU A 150 6.26 -7.96 -8.52
N ASN A 151 6.31 -8.61 -7.36
CA ASN A 151 7.52 -8.67 -6.54
C ASN A 151 8.65 -9.40 -7.27
N PHE A 152 8.35 -10.48 -7.98
CA PHE A 152 9.31 -11.16 -8.83
C PHE A 152 9.88 -10.19 -9.88
N TRP A 153 9.03 -9.53 -10.67
CA TRP A 153 9.47 -8.64 -11.74
C TRP A 153 10.21 -7.40 -11.25
N LYS A 154 9.81 -6.82 -10.10
CA LYS A 154 10.52 -5.70 -9.46
C LYS A 154 11.93 -6.09 -9.04
N ASN A 155 12.11 -7.31 -8.54
CA ASN A 155 13.40 -7.82 -8.08
C ASN A 155 14.22 -8.51 -9.17
N TYR A 156 13.60 -8.84 -10.32
CA TYR A 156 14.26 -9.51 -11.42
C TYR A 156 15.34 -8.60 -12.02
N LYS A 157 16.61 -9.02 -11.91
CA LYS A 157 17.73 -8.32 -12.54
C LYS A 157 17.97 -8.90 -13.94
N THR A 158 17.88 -8.06 -14.97
CA THR A 158 18.27 -8.46 -16.33
C THR A 158 19.78 -8.72 -16.38
N GLU A 159 20.23 -9.48 -17.38
CA GLU A 159 21.66 -9.73 -17.55
C GLU A 159 22.45 -8.43 -17.82
N GLY A 160 21.81 -7.47 -18.49
CA GLY A 160 22.33 -6.11 -18.66
C GLY A 160 22.54 -5.39 -17.32
N GLU A 161 21.54 -5.43 -16.43
CA GLU A 161 21.62 -4.84 -15.09
C GLU A 161 22.74 -5.51 -14.24
N LYS A 162 22.83 -6.84 -14.28
CA LYS A 162 23.89 -7.59 -13.57
C LYS A 162 25.29 -7.20 -14.05
N LYS A 163 25.49 -7.12 -15.36
CA LYS A 163 26.78 -6.70 -15.96
C LYS A 163 27.12 -5.23 -15.64
N ALA A 164 26.13 -4.35 -15.60
CA ALA A 164 26.33 -2.95 -15.23
C ALA A 164 26.73 -2.79 -13.76
N GLU A 165 26.10 -3.54 -12.85
CA GLU A 165 26.43 -3.56 -11.43
C GLU A 165 27.85 -4.09 -11.18
N GLU A 166 28.26 -5.14 -11.89
CA GLU A 166 29.61 -5.69 -11.82
C GLU A 166 30.66 -4.69 -12.34
N LYS A 167 30.38 -3.99 -13.44
CA LYS A 167 31.26 -2.92 -13.95
C LYS A 167 31.42 -1.79 -12.93
N LYS A 168 30.31 -1.31 -12.33
CA LYS A 168 30.35 -0.28 -11.28
C LYS A 168 31.17 -0.74 -10.07
N LYS A 169 31.01 -1.99 -9.64
CA LYS A 169 31.79 -2.56 -8.53
C LYS A 169 33.29 -2.58 -8.85
N LYS A 170 33.67 -3.07 -10.04
CA LYS A 170 35.07 -3.07 -10.50
C LYS A 170 35.66 -1.66 -10.60
N GLU A 171 34.87 -0.68 -11.02
CA GLU A 171 35.32 0.72 -11.08
C GLU A 171 35.55 1.30 -9.68
N MET A 172 34.64 1.04 -8.73
CA MET A 172 34.80 1.44 -7.33
C MET A 172 36.01 0.77 -6.67
N GLU A 173 36.23 -0.52 -6.91
CA GLU A 173 37.41 -1.24 -6.42
C GLU A 173 38.71 -0.66 -6.98
N LYS A 174 38.74 -0.29 -8.27
CA LYS A 174 39.90 0.38 -8.88
C LYS A 174 40.18 1.74 -8.24
N LYS A 175 39.14 2.58 -8.05
CA LYS A 175 39.30 3.89 -7.39
C LYS A 175 39.81 3.73 -5.96
N ALA A 176 39.26 2.78 -5.21
CA ALA A 176 39.72 2.49 -3.85
C ALA A 176 41.19 2.04 -3.82
N ALA A 177 41.62 1.19 -4.77
CA ALA A 177 43.00 0.75 -4.87
C ALA A 177 43.97 1.89 -5.26
N GLU A 178 43.56 2.79 -6.15
CA GLU A 178 44.35 3.97 -6.51
C GLU A 178 44.50 4.94 -5.33
N ASP A 179 43.44 5.16 -4.55
CA ASP A 179 43.49 5.99 -3.35
C ASP A 179 44.43 5.43 -2.28
N VAL A 180 44.46 4.10 -2.11
CA VAL A 180 45.41 3.44 -1.20
C VAL A 180 46.84 3.65 -1.67
N LYS A 181 47.12 3.45 -2.97
CA LYS A 181 48.47 3.67 -3.53
C LYS A 181 48.91 5.13 -3.37
N LYS A 182 48.01 6.09 -3.58
CA LYS A 182 48.30 7.52 -3.41
C LYS A 182 48.65 7.85 -1.96
N LYS A 183 47.85 7.37 -1.00
CA LYS A 183 48.12 7.55 0.44
C LYS A 183 49.45 6.91 0.86
N GLU A 184 49.81 5.76 0.30
CA GLU A 184 51.09 5.12 0.58
C GLU A 184 52.28 5.93 0.03
N MET A 185 52.16 6.47 -1.19
CA MET A 185 53.18 7.35 -1.76
C MET A 185 53.33 8.65 -0.96
N GLU A 186 52.23 9.27 -0.53
CA GLU A 186 52.26 10.48 0.31
C GLU A 186 52.98 10.21 1.65
N LYS A 187 52.68 9.08 2.32
CA LYS A 187 53.39 8.68 3.55
C LYS A 187 54.88 8.48 3.32
N LYS A 188 55.28 7.82 2.23
CA LYS A 188 56.69 7.64 1.88
C LYS A 188 57.39 8.98 1.62
N ALA A 189 56.73 9.90 0.91
CA ALA A 189 57.27 11.23 0.65
C ALA A 189 57.44 12.06 1.93
N GLU A 190 56.49 11.97 2.86
CA GLU A 190 56.56 12.63 4.17
C GLU A 190 57.69 12.07 5.05
N GLU A 191 57.88 10.74 5.04
CA GLU A 191 58.98 10.09 5.76
C GLU A 191 60.35 10.51 5.20
N ILE A 192 60.48 10.65 3.88
CA ILE A 192 61.70 11.16 3.24
C ILE A 192 61.98 12.61 3.68
N LYS A 193 60.97 13.49 3.62
CA LYS A 193 61.11 14.89 4.07
C LYS A 193 61.53 14.98 5.54
N LYS A 194 60.97 14.12 6.40
CA LYS A 194 61.35 14.05 7.81
C LYS A 194 62.81 13.64 7.99
N LYS A 195 63.26 12.59 7.29
CA LYS A 195 64.67 12.13 7.33
C LYS A 195 65.64 13.19 6.82
N GLU A 196 65.26 13.96 5.78
CA GLU A 196 66.08 15.08 5.29
C GLU A 196 66.20 16.22 6.32
N MET A 197 65.10 16.59 6.97
CA MET A 197 65.12 17.60 8.04
C MET A 197 65.99 17.15 9.23
N GLU A 198 65.91 15.88 9.63
CA GLU A 198 66.76 15.31 10.68
C GLU A 198 68.25 15.35 10.30
N LYS A 199 68.59 15.02 9.04
CA LYS A 199 69.96 15.14 8.53
C LYS A 199 70.47 16.58 8.57
N LYS A 200 69.68 17.55 8.11
CA LYS A 200 70.05 18.99 8.17
C LYS A 200 70.27 19.45 9.61
N ALA A 201 69.37 19.09 10.53
CA ALA A 201 69.51 19.43 11.95
C ALA A 201 70.76 18.79 12.60
N ALA A 202 71.09 17.55 12.24
CA ALA A 202 72.30 16.87 12.71
C ALA A 202 73.58 17.53 12.16
N GLU A 203 73.55 17.97 10.90
CA GLU A 203 74.65 18.69 10.28
C GLU A 203 74.87 20.08 10.90
N GLU A 204 73.80 20.83 11.17
CA GLU A 204 73.88 22.09 11.91
C GLU A 204 74.46 21.90 13.33
N LYS A 205 74.04 20.86 14.06
CA LYS A 205 74.62 20.52 15.36
C LYS A 205 76.11 20.21 15.25
N ARG A 206 76.54 19.46 14.24
CA ARG A 206 77.96 19.17 13.97
C ARG A 206 78.74 20.44 13.64
N VAL A 207 78.18 21.35 12.85
CA VAL A 207 78.82 22.63 12.51
C VAL A 207 78.96 23.53 13.74
N LYS A 208 77.91 23.63 14.57
CA LYS A 208 77.97 24.38 15.85
C LYS A 208 79.00 23.77 16.81
N HIS A 209 79.07 22.45 16.91
CA HIS A 209 80.06 21.77 17.74
C HIS A 209 81.50 21.98 17.21
N LYS A 210 81.71 22.04 15.89
CA LYS A 210 83.01 22.40 15.29
C LYS A 210 83.38 23.86 15.56
N LYS A 211 82.42 24.79 15.49
CA LYS A 211 82.63 26.22 15.83
C LYS A 211 82.99 26.40 17.31
N ALA A 212 82.25 25.77 18.23
CA ALA A 212 82.54 25.81 19.67
C ALA A 212 83.91 25.20 20.03
N LYS A 213 84.34 24.17 19.29
CA LYS A 213 85.68 23.57 19.48
C LYS A 213 86.81 24.49 18.98
N LYS A 214 86.56 25.33 17.97
CA LYS A 214 87.51 26.35 17.51
C LYS A 214 87.59 27.55 18.47
N GLU A 215 86.47 27.99 19.05
CA GLU A 215 86.47 29.08 20.05
C GLU A 215 87.23 28.70 21.33
N LYS A 216 87.16 27.43 21.78
CA LYS A 216 87.95 26.96 22.94
C LYS A 216 89.46 26.90 22.69
N ILE A 217 89.92 26.92 21.44
CA ILE A 217 91.34 26.91 21.07
C ILE A 217 91.87 28.34 20.90
N GLY A 218 91.01 29.32 20.63
CA GLY A 218 91.39 30.73 20.46
C GLY A 218 91.47 31.56 21.75
N ASN A 219 91.24 30.95 22.93
CA ASN A 219 91.22 31.64 24.22
C ASN A 219 92.20 31.00 25.23
N LYS A 220 93.39 30.65 24.75
CA LYS A 220 94.52 30.18 25.57
C LYS A 220 95.80 30.93 25.18
#